data_AF-A0A4P7XM87-F1
#
_entry.id   AF-A0A4P7XM87-F1
#
_cell.length_a   1.000
_cell.length_b   1.000
_cell.length_c   1.000
_cell.angle_alpha   90.00
_cell.angle_beta   90.00
_cell.angle_gamma   90.00
#
_symmetry.space_group_name_H-M   'P 1'
#
loop_
_entity.id
_entity.type
_entity.pdbx_description
1 polymer ?
#
loop_
_entity_poly.entity_id
_entity_poly.type
_entity_poly.pdbx_seq_one_letter_code
_entity_poly.pdbx_strand_id
1 'polypeptide(L)'
;MVADKLDPRACASWLSTREILARGYFDGRVSAANLLAHTGCHEFAHLVQTVSGGRTRGSVHNSAFYRILDDLHRDGIADGFRQSLLELARNRGQMIPDASVQIADPREALASFKPGDVVCFGRNNELQGKVTRVNRKTCSVQGTGPCEGRRYRVSPQALTPLS
;
A
#
# COMPACT_ATOMS: atom_id res chain seq x y z
N MET A 1 -7.98 -2.99 -4.75
CA MET A 1 -9.28 -2.47 -4.24
C MET A 1 -9.06 -1.93 -2.82
N VAL A 2 -9.75 -0.87 -2.37
CA VAL A 2 -9.59 -0.36 -0.99
C VAL A 2 -9.79 -1.45 0.06
N ALA A 3 -10.64 -2.45 -0.22
CA ALA A 3 -10.83 -3.63 0.62
C ALA A 3 -9.54 -4.44 0.89
N ASP A 4 -8.54 -4.38 0.01
CA ASP A 4 -7.26 -5.07 0.20
C ASP A 4 -6.45 -4.46 1.36
N LYS A 5 -6.82 -3.25 1.83
CA LYS A 5 -6.23 -2.61 3.01
C LYS A 5 -6.56 -3.31 4.32
N LEU A 6 -7.56 -4.20 4.31
CA LEU A 6 -7.89 -5.05 5.45
C LEU A 6 -6.94 -6.24 5.61
N ASP A 7 -6.21 -6.61 4.55
CA ASP A 7 -5.22 -7.68 4.58
C ASP A 7 -3.81 -7.07 4.75
N PRO A 8 -3.11 -7.35 5.85
CA PRO A 8 -1.73 -6.89 6.08
C PRO A 8 -0.75 -7.22 4.95
N ARG A 9 -0.90 -8.38 4.28
CA ARG A 9 -0.01 -8.80 3.19
C ARG A 9 -0.26 -7.97 1.93
N ALA A 10 -1.53 -7.79 1.60
CA ALA A 10 -1.92 -7.03 0.43
C ALA A 10 -1.61 -5.53 0.63
N CYS A 11 -1.89 -4.98 1.80
CA CYS A 11 -1.71 -3.55 2.08
C CYS A 11 -0.23 -3.14 2.12
N ALA A 12 0.70 -4.04 2.48
CA ALA A 12 2.14 -3.78 2.47
C ALA A 12 2.66 -3.25 1.12
N SER A 13 2.05 -3.70 0.02
CA SER A 13 2.45 -3.30 -1.34
C SER A 13 1.99 -1.90 -1.76
N TRP A 14 1.11 -1.26 -0.98
CA TRP A 14 0.48 0.01 -1.36
C TRP A 14 1.39 1.21 -1.14
N LEU A 15 1.21 2.23 -1.99
CA LEU A 15 1.95 3.48 -1.84
C LEU A 15 1.62 4.17 -0.52
N SER A 16 0.33 4.22 -0.14
CA SER A 16 -0.12 4.79 1.13
C SER A 16 0.56 4.16 2.34
N THR A 17 0.79 2.84 2.33
CA THR A 17 1.52 2.14 3.41
C THR A 17 2.96 2.63 3.50
N ARG A 18 3.64 2.75 2.35
CA ARG A 18 5.01 3.27 2.31
C ARG A 18 5.09 4.73 2.73
N GLU A 19 4.10 5.54 2.37
CA GLU A 19 4.05 6.96 2.74
C GLU A 19 3.84 7.13 4.24
N ILE A 20 2.89 6.37 4.83
CA ILE A 20 2.68 6.33 6.28
C ILE A 20 3.98 6.00 7.02
N LEU A 21 4.65 4.92 6.62
CA LEU A 21 5.87 4.46 7.26
C LEU A 21 7.05 5.44 7.04
N ALA A 22 7.28 5.88 5.80
CA ALA A 22 8.47 6.65 5.45
C ALA A 22 8.40 8.12 5.89
N ARG A 23 7.19 8.68 6.02
CA ARG A 23 6.97 10.07 6.42
C ARG A 23 6.47 10.22 7.86
N GLY A 24 6.23 9.11 8.55
CA GLY A 24 5.75 9.11 9.94
C GLY A 24 4.31 9.61 10.10
N TYR A 25 3.51 9.59 9.03
CA TYR A 25 2.09 9.96 9.13
C TYR A 25 1.36 9.01 10.08
N PHE A 26 0.42 9.52 10.87
CA PHE A 26 -0.26 8.76 11.93
C PHE A 26 0.72 8.01 12.85
N ASP A 27 1.83 8.64 13.20
CA ASP A 27 2.94 8.06 13.98
C ASP A 27 3.59 6.83 13.33
N GLY A 28 3.49 6.70 12.01
CA GLY A 28 3.97 5.53 11.27
C GLY A 28 3.13 4.27 11.48
N ARG A 29 1.93 4.38 12.05
CA ARG A 29 1.06 3.23 12.30
C ARG A 29 0.21 2.89 11.09
N VAL A 30 0.32 1.67 10.59
CA VAL A 30 -0.51 1.18 9.49
C VAL A 30 -1.72 0.47 10.09
N SER A 31 -2.92 0.99 9.85
CA SER A 31 -4.20 0.34 10.19
C SER A 31 -5.19 0.54 9.05
N ALA A 32 -6.30 -0.21 9.03
CA ALA A 32 -7.32 0.00 8.00
C ALA A 32 -7.92 1.42 8.09
N ALA A 33 -8.12 1.93 9.31
CA ALA A 33 -8.55 3.30 9.57
C ALA A 33 -7.56 4.34 9.03
N ASN A 34 -6.27 4.21 9.34
CA ASN A 34 -5.22 5.13 8.87
C ASN A 34 -5.08 5.07 7.35
N LEU A 35 -5.09 3.88 6.76
CA LEU A 35 -5.02 3.73 5.31
C LEU A 35 -6.24 4.35 4.63
N LEU A 36 -7.44 4.22 5.19
CA LEU A 36 -8.66 4.83 4.64
C LEU A 36 -8.56 6.36 4.67
N ALA A 37 -8.26 6.93 5.85
CA ALA A 37 -8.11 8.37 6.02
C ALA A 37 -7.01 8.92 5.11
N HIS A 38 -5.86 8.26 5.06
CA HIS A 38 -4.75 8.64 4.18
C HIS A 38 -5.17 8.71 2.72
N THR A 39 -5.97 7.76 2.23
CA THR A 39 -6.44 7.81 0.84
C THR A 39 -7.31 9.01 0.56
N GLY A 40 -8.21 9.41 1.47
CA GLY A 40 -8.97 10.64 1.26
C GLY A 40 -8.07 11.88 1.23
N CYS A 41 -7.09 11.97 2.15
CA CYS A 41 -6.09 13.04 2.13
C CYS A 41 -5.24 13.04 0.84
N HIS A 42 -4.89 11.86 0.33
CA HIS A 42 -4.12 11.66 -0.90
C HIS A 42 -4.88 12.19 -2.11
N GLU A 43 -6.14 11.77 -2.30
CA GLU A 43 -6.96 12.23 -3.42
C GLU A 43 -7.24 13.74 -3.31
N PHE A 44 -7.46 14.26 -2.10
CA PHE A 44 -7.58 15.69 -1.88
C PHE A 44 -6.31 16.45 -2.26
N ALA A 45 -5.13 15.96 -1.86
CA ALA A 45 -3.85 16.57 -2.24
C ALA A 45 -3.64 16.56 -3.77
N HIS A 46 -4.06 15.51 -4.48
CA HIS A 46 -4.05 15.48 -5.94
C HIS A 46 -4.98 16.52 -6.56
N LEU A 47 -6.18 16.70 -6.00
CA LEU A 47 -7.12 17.72 -6.46
C LEU A 47 -6.52 19.11 -6.26
N VAL A 48 -6.06 19.45 -5.06
CA VAL A 48 -5.43 20.74 -4.74
C VAL A 48 -4.22 21.00 -5.63
N GLN A 49 -3.32 20.03 -5.76
CA GLN A 49 -2.16 20.12 -6.65
C GLN A 49 -2.56 20.45 -8.09
N THR A 50 -3.64 19.85 -8.59
CA THR A 50 -4.13 20.05 -9.95
C THR A 50 -4.70 21.45 -10.13
N VAL A 51 -5.59 21.89 -9.23
CA VAL A 51 -6.23 23.23 -9.33
C VAL A 51 -5.22 24.36 -9.12
N SER A 52 -4.17 24.14 -8.33
CA SER A 52 -3.08 25.10 -8.11
C SER A 52 -2.00 25.07 -9.20
N GLY A 53 -2.15 24.27 -10.26
CA GLY A 53 -1.19 24.17 -11.36
C GLY A 53 0.14 23.49 -10.99
N GLY A 54 0.24 22.86 -9.81
CA GLY A 54 1.45 22.18 -9.32
C GLY A 54 1.68 20.80 -9.92
N ARG A 55 0.78 20.31 -10.77
CA ARG A 55 0.88 19.00 -11.42
C ARG A 55 1.73 19.09 -12.69
N THR A 56 2.76 18.26 -12.76
CA THR A 56 3.71 18.20 -13.89
C THR A 56 3.50 16.94 -14.74
N ARG A 57 3.72 17.03 -16.06
CA ARG A 57 3.61 15.88 -16.95
C ARG A 57 4.57 14.76 -16.51
N GLY A 58 4.04 13.55 -16.31
CA GLY A 58 4.83 12.38 -15.89
C GLY A 58 5.19 12.32 -14.40
N SER A 59 4.77 13.31 -13.58
CA SER A 59 5.03 13.30 -12.15
C SER A 59 3.85 13.84 -11.36
N VAL A 60 3.09 12.91 -10.75
CA VAL A 60 1.89 13.19 -9.96
C VAL A 60 2.20 13.28 -8.46
N HIS A 61 3.17 12.52 -7.95
CA HIS A 61 3.66 12.60 -6.57
C HIS A 61 4.96 13.43 -6.51
N ASN A 62 4.86 14.73 -6.80
CA ASN A 62 5.99 15.66 -6.80
C ASN A 62 6.05 16.48 -5.48
N SER A 63 6.96 17.45 -5.41
CA SER A 63 7.14 18.30 -4.22
C SER A 63 5.90 19.12 -3.87
N ALA A 64 5.14 19.59 -4.86
CA ALA A 64 3.90 20.33 -4.62
C ALA A 64 2.84 19.43 -3.98
N PHE A 65 2.67 18.21 -4.49
CA PHE A 65 1.79 17.20 -3.90
C PHE A 65 2.16 16.90 -2.45
N TYR A 66 3.44 16.58 -2.20
CA TYR A 66 3.87 16.18 -0.86
C TYR A 66 3.80 17.31 0.14
N ARG A 67 4.01 18.56 -0.26
CA ARG A 67 3.81 19.71 0.63
C ARG A 67 2.38 19.77 1.16
N ILE A 68 1.39 19.68 0.27
CA ILE A 68 -0.03 19.69 0.65
C ILE A 68 -0.34 18.50 1.57
N LEU A 69 0.16 17.31 1.23
CA LEU A 69 -0.08 16.12 2.05
C LEU A 69 0.58 16.24 3.43
N ASP A 70 1.83 16.72 3.50
CA ASP A 70 2.55 16.97 4.74
C ASP A 70 1.81 18.01 5.61
N ASP A 71 1.25 19.06 5.00
CA ASP A 71 0.45 20.08 5.69
C ASP A 71 -0.81 19.46 6.33
N LEU A 72 -1.54 18.61 5.60
CA LEU A 72 -2.73 17.93 6.13
C LEU A 72 -2.44 17.07 7.38
N HIS A 73 -1.28 16.40 7.41
CA HIS A 73 -0.87 15.59 8.55
C HIS A 73 -0.37 16.45 9.70
N ARG A 74 0.51 17.41 9.42
CA ARG A 74 1.08 18.30 10.44
C ARG A 74 0.01 19.13 11.14
N ASP A 75 -0.98 19.60 10.39
CA ASP A 75 -2.01 20.51 10.91
C ASP A 75 -3.19 19.73 11.54
N GLY A 76 -3.08 18.40 11.69
CA GLY A 76 -4.07 17.53 12.34
C GLY A 76 -5.35 17.29 11.53
N ILE A 77 -5.42 17.77 10.29
CA ILE A 77 -6.58 17.59 9.40
C ILE A 77 -6.78 16.11 9.07
N ALA A 78 -5.69 15.37 8.83
CA ALA A 78 -5.75 13.93 8.57
C ALA A 78 -6.31 13.14 9.76
N ASP A 79 -5.95 13.52 10.98
CA ASP A 79 -6.49 12.91 12.21
C ASP A 79 -7.96 13.24 12.41
N GLY A 80 -8.35 14.51 12.24
CA GLY A 80 -9.76 14.91 12.29
C GLY A 80 -10.61 14.16 11.28
N PHE A 81 -10.12 14.05 10.04
CA PHE A 81 -10.79 13.30 8.98
C PHE A 81 -10.92 11.80 9.33
N ARG A 82 -9.86 11.18 9.87
CA ARG A 82 -9.91 9.80 10.36
C ARG A 82 -11.01 9.63 11.40
N GLN A 83 -11.06 10.51 12.40
CA GLN A 83 -12.06 10.43 13.48
C GLN A 83 -13.48 10.54 12.95
N SER A 84 -13.75 11.50 12.06
CA SER A 84 -15.08 11.65 11.45
C SER A 84 -15.52 10.41 10.67
N LEU A 85 -14.61 9.75 9.94
CA LEU A 85 -14.92 8.51 9.23
C LEU A 85 -15.23 7.35 10.19
N LEU A 86 -14.46 7.21 11.27
CA LEU A 86 -14.67 6.17 12.27
C LEU A 86 -15.98 6.36 13.04
N GLU A 87 -16.29 7.60 13.41
CA GLU A 87 -17.55 7.95 14.07
C GLU A 87 -18.74 7.69 13.15
N LEU A 88 -18.65 8.09 11.89
CA LEU A 88 -19.68 7.83 10.89
C LEU A 88 -19.93 6.34 10.68
N ALA A 89 -18.88 5.52 10.62
CA ALA A 89 -19.01 4.06 10.51
C ALA A 89 -19.67 3.48 11.76
N ARG A 90 -19.24 3.90 12.95
CA ARG A 90 -19.81 3.46 14.24
C ARG A 90 -21.30 3.79 14.34
N ASN A 91 -21.70 4.99 13.94
CA ASN A 91 -23.10 5.43 13.92
C ASN A 91 -23.96 4.61 12.95
N ARG A 92 -23.34 3.90 12.00
CA ARG A 92 -24.00 2.95 11.10
C ARG A 92 -23.89 1.49 11.55
N GLY A 93 -23.44 1.25 12.78
CA GLY A 93 -23.23 -0.10 13.31
C GLY A 93 -22.07 -0.86 12.66
N GLN A 94 -21.15 -0.15 11.99
CA GLN A 94 -19.97 -0.72 11.34
C GLN A 94 -18.72 -0.42 12.16
N MET A 95 -17.76 -1.35 12.17
CA MET A 95 -16.47 -1.18 12.83
C MET A 95 -15.35 -1.25 11.78
N ILE A 96 -14.58 -0.18 11.67
CA ILE A 96 -13.37 -0.15 10.84
C ILE A 96 -12.18 -0.48 11.75
N PRO A 97 -11.36 -1.50 11.43
CA PRO A 97 -10.21 -1.85 12.25
C PRO A 97 -9.20 -0.70 12.37
N ASP A 98 -8.88 -0.31 13.62
CA ASP A 98 -7.86 0.70 13.93
C ASP A 98 -6.60 0.10 14.59
N ALA A 99 -6.59 -1.22 14.80
CA ALA A 99 -5.40 -1.90 15.29
C ALA A 99 -4.26 -1.79 14.26
N SER A 100 -3.06 -1.45 14.74
CA SER A 100 -1.88 -1.39 13.89
C SER A 100 -1.50 -2.79 13.41
N VAL A 101 -1.22 -2.92 12.12
CA VAL A 101 -0.69 -4.13 11.51
C VAL A 101 0.82 -3.99 11.34
N GLN A 102 1.54 -5.07 11.61
CA GLN A 102 2.98 -5.13 11.39
C GLN A 102 3.24 -5.42 9.90
N ILE A 103 4.01 -4.55 9.26
CA ILE A 103 4.43 -4.71 7.87
C ILE A 103 5.88 -5.19 7.88
N ALA A 104 6.14 -6.40 7.37
CA ALA A 104 7.49 -6.94 7.27
C ALA A 104 8.40 -5.99 6.47
N ASP A 105 9.69 -5.88 6.78
CA ASP A 105 10.59 -5.05 5.98
C ASP A 105 10.68 -5.61 4.54
N PRO A 106 10.38 -4.82 3.49
CA PRO A 106 10.57 -5.24 2.11
C PRO A 106 11.98 -5.77 1.80
N ARG A 107 13.02 -5.28 2.48
CA ARG A 107 14.41 -5.70 2.28
C ARG A 107 14.65 -7.11 2.80
N GLU A 108 14.14 -7.41 3.99
CA GLU A 108 14.18 -8.75 4.57
C GLU A 108 13.37 -9.72 3.70
N ALA A 109 12.18 -9.30 3.27
CA ALA A 109 11.36 -10.10 2.37
C ALA A 109 12.05 -10.37 1.02
N LEU A 110 12.78 -9.39 0.45
CA LEU A 110 13.55 -9.61 -0.78
C LEU A 110 14.70 -10.59 -0.59
N ALA A 111 15.39 -10.54 0.55
CA ALA A 111 16.52 -11.43 0.83
C ALA A 111 16.09 -12.91 0.86
N SER A 112 14.80 -13.18 1.12
CA SER A 112 14.23 -14.52 1.17
C SER A 112 13.93 -15.14 -0.20
N PHE A 113 14.08 -14.41 -1.31
CA PHE A 113 13.77 -14.92 -2.64
C PHE A 113 14.96 -14.83 -3.60
N LYS A 114 15.06 -15.83 -4.50
CA LYS A 114 16.05 -15.88 -5.59
C LYS A 114 15.40 -16.39 -6.89
N PRO A 115 16.00 -16.10 -8.06
CA PRO A 115 15.58 -16.71 -9.31
C PRO A 115 15.59 -18.24 -9.19
N GLY A 116 14.49 -18.87 -9.57
CA GLY A 116 14.30 -20.31 -9.44
C GLY A 116 13.23 -20.71 -8.42
N ASP A 117 12.97 -19.87 -7.41
CA ASP A 117 12.01 -20.20 -6.36
C ASP A 117 10.59 -20.32 -6.91
N VAL A 118 9.86 -21.32 -6.41
CA VAL A 118 8.42 -21.48 -6.69
C VAL A 118 7.65 -20.75 -5.60
N VAL A 119 6.71 -19.91 -6.02
CA VAL A 119 5.99 -19.00 -5.13
C VAL A 119 4.51 -18.96 -5.47
N CYS A 120 3.68 -18.71 -4.46
CA CYS A 120 2.29 -18.30 -4.62
C CYS A 120 2.07 -16.86 -4.17
N PHE A 121 1.06 -16.23 -4.75
CA PHE A 121 0.69 -14.83 -4.54
C PHE A 121 -0.75 -14.58 -4.99
N GLY A 122 -1.25 -13.37 -4.75
CA GLY A 122 -2.68 -13.04 -4.93
C GLY A 122 -3.39 -12.95 -3.58
N ARG A 123 -4.68 -12.65 -3.60
CA ARG A 123 -5.43 -12.30 -2.38
C ARG A 123 -5.53 -13.47 -1.40
N ASN A 124 -5.56 -14.69 -1.93
CA ASN A 124 -5.65 -15.97 -1.22
C ASN A 124 -4.59 -16.95 -1.74
N ASN A 125 -3.43 -16.46 -2.22
CA ASN A 125 -2.38 -17.27 -2.84
C ASN A 125 -2.89 -18.12 -4.03
N GLU A 126 -3.90 -17.63 -4.76
CA GLU A 126 -4.53 -18.30 -5.89
C GLU A 126 -3.67 -18.32 -7.16
N LEU A 127 -2.65 -17.46 -7.23
CA LEU A 127 -1.70 -17.41 -8.34
C LEU A 127 -0.41 -18.10 -7.91
N GLN A 128 0.21 -18.79 -8.86
CA GLN A 128 1.47 -19.48 -8.65
C GLN A 128 2.43 -19.23 -9.81
N GLY A 129 3.72 -19.30 -9.52
CA GLY A 129 4.74 -19.12 -10.53
C GLY A 129 6.16 -19.33 -10.03
N LYS A 130 7.11 -19.16 -10.93
CA LYS A 130 8.54 -19.25 -10.67
C LYS A 130 9.19 -17.87 -10.73
N VAL A 131 9.97 -17.51 -9.71
CA VAL A 131 10.73 -16.27 -9.71
C VAL A 131 11.77 -16.33 -10.82
N THR A 132 11.74 -15.35 -11.72
CA THR A 132 12.69 -15.23 -12.84
C THR A 132 13.74 -14.16 -12.59
N ARG A 133 13.40 -13.13 -11.78
CA ARG A 133 14.31 -12.04 -11.45
C ARG A 133 13.91 -11.39 -10.14
N VAL A 134 14.88 -11.07 -9.29
CA VAL A 134 14.68 -10.25 -8.08
C VAL A 134 15.25 -8.86 -8.34
N ASN A 135 14.45 -7.82 -8.16
CA ASN A 135 14.88 -6.42 -8.25
C ASN A 135 14.86 -5.78 -6.87
N ARG A 136 15.41 -4.57 -6.72
CA ARG A 136 15.43 -3.82 -5.45
C ARG A 136 14.07 -3.58 -4.79
N LYS A 137 12.95 -3.73 -5.51
CA LYS A 137 11.59 -3.45 -5.00
C LYS A 137 10.57 -4.54 -5.29
N THR A 138 10.84 -5.44 -6.23
CA THR A 138 9.85 -6.40 -6.77
C THR A 138 10.52 -7.64 -7.33
N CYS A 139 9.83 -8.78 -7.27
CA CYS A 139 10.20 -9.98 -7.99
C CYS A 139 9.40 -10.09 -9.29
N SER A 140 10.07 -10.45 -10.39
CA SER A 140 9.42 -10.89 -11.62
C SER A 140 9.10 -12.37 -11.50
N VAL A 141 7.84 -12.73 -11.70
CA VAL A 141 7.33 -14.11 -11.59
C VAL A 141 6.75 -14.54 -12.93
N GLN A 142 7.22 -15.67 -13.44
CA GLN A 142 6.61 -16.35 -14.58
C GLN A 142 5.52 -17.26 -14.05
N GLY A 143 4.27 -17.03 -14.46
CA GLY A 143 3.13 -17.83 -14.00
C GLY A 143 3.25 -19.29 -14.42
N THR A 144 2.76 -20.20 -13.57
CA THR A 144 2.70 -21.65 -13.81
C THR A 144 1.26 -22.16 -13.64
N GLY A 145 1.00 -23.38 -14.13
CA GLY A 145 -0.32 -24.02 -14.03
C GLY A 145 -1.42 -23.15 -14.66
N PRO A 146 -2.51 -22.81 -13.94
CA PRO A 146 -3.60 -22.00 -14.48
C PRO A 146 -3.21 -20.59 -14.97
N CYS A 147 -2.02 -20.10 -14.60
CA CYS A 147 -1.51 -18.78 -14.98
C CYS A 147 -0.33 -18.85 -15.95
N GLU A 148 -0.11 -20.00 -16.60
CA GLU A 148 0.98 -20.18 -17.56
C GLU A 148 0.94 -19.15 -18.71
N GLY A 149 2.13 -18.78 -19.19
CA GLY A 149 2.31 -17.75 -20.22
C GLY A 149 2.21 -16.30 -19.71
N ARG A 150 1.68 -16.06 -18.50
CA ARG A 150 1.59 -14.71 -17.92
C ARG A 150 2.85 -14.35 -17.13
N ARG A 151 3.16 -13.05 -17.10
CA ARG A 151 4.27 -12.49 -16.32
C ARG A 151 3.76 -11.47 -15.32
N TYR A 152 4.27 -11.55 -14.11
CA TYR A 152 3.87 -10.70 -13.00
C TYR A 152 5.07 -9.98 -12.41
N ARG A 153 4.83 -8.76 -11.91
CA ARG A 153 5.73 -8.06 -11.01
C ARG A 153 5.04 -7.97 -9.65
N VAL A 154 5.63 -8.62 -8.65
CA VAL A 154 5.00 -8.81 -7.35
C VAL A 154 5.90 -8.21 -6.26
N SER A 155 5.29 -7.59 -5.24
CA SER A 155 6.02 -7.17 -4.04
C SER A 155 6.52 -8.43 -3.31
N PRO A 156 7.76 -8.46 -2.81
CA PRO A 156 8.30 -9.58 -2.02
C PRO A 156 7.41 -9.94 -0.83
N GLN A 157 6.76 -8.95 -0.19
CA GLN A 157 5.88 -9.17 0.97
C GLN A 157 4.56 -9.87 0.62
N ALA A 158 4.20 -9.91 -0.68
CA ALA A 158 3.01 -10.58 -1.18
C ALA A 158 3.32 -11.96 -1.79
N LEU A 159 4.58 -12.41 -1.71
CA LEU A 159 5.00 -13.74 -2.12
C LEU A 159 5.04 -14.68 -0.92
N THR A 160 4.59 -15.90 -1.12
CA THR A 160 4.81 -17.01 -0.18
C THR A 160 5.56 -18.12 -0.91
N PRO A 161 6.62 -18.71 -0.34
CA PRO A 161 7.26 -19.90 -0.92
C PRO A 161 6.27 -21.06 -1.05
N LEU A 162 6.28 -21.75 -2.19
CA LEU A 162 5.57 -23.01 -2.36
C LEU A 162 6.59 -24.14 -2.10
N SER A 163 6.38 -24.87 -1.00
CA SER A 163 7.21 -26.02 -0.60
C SER A 163 7.16 -27.14 -1.64
#